data_AF-A0A0L8HDH8-F1
#
_entry.id   AF-A0A0L8HDH8-F1
#
_cell.length_a   1.000
_cell.length_b   1.000
_cell.length_c   1.000
_cell.angle_alpha   90.00
_cell.angle_beta   90.00
_cell.angle_gamma   90.00
#
_symmetry.space_group_name_H-M   'P 1'
#
loop_
_entity.id
_entity.type
_entity.pdbx_description
1 polymer ?
#
loop_
_entity_poly.entity_id
_entity_poly.type
_entity_poly.pdbx_seq_one_letter_code
_entity_poly.pdbx_strand_id
1 'polypeptide(L)'
;MALANNSITNEIKKTDVALQLFEAYSAMSCCFINDQLVQEAMLPGLRYLRQDLSQLAPEREEVMSSMIKEYEAKLDASKSLERSPSQSVSPTPGGNAEDVRARVMSKIKDTTSKAHIPNIFMRKK
;
A
#
# COMPACT_ATOMS: atom_id res chain seq x y z
N MET A 1 9.40 -38.10 -29.39
CA MET A 1 8.59 -38.47 -28.19
C MET A 1 9.26 -38.09 -26.88
N ALA A 2 10.54 -38.44 -26.63
CA ALA A 2 11.21 -38.09 -25.35
C ALA A 2 11.32 -36.58 -25.06
N LEU A 3 11.67 -35.76 -26.07
CA LEU A 3 11.78 -34.30 -25.92
C LEU A 3 10.44 -33.65 -25.54
N ALA A 4 9.34 -34.08 -26.14
CA ALA A 4 8.00 -33.57 -25.86
C ALA A 4 7.50 -33.96 -24.46
N ASN A 5 7.84 -35.16 -23.96
CA ASN A 5 7.52 -35.55 -22.58
C ASN A 5 8.30 -34.71 -21.57
N ASN A 6 9.57 -34.44 -21.82
CA ASN A 6 10.39 -33.62 -20.94
C ASN A 6 9.91 -32.16 -20.88
N SER A 7 9.49 -31.59 -22.02
CA SER A 7 8.96 -30.22 -22.04
C SER A 7 7.62 -30.10 -21.31
N ILE A 8 6.67 -31.01 -21.56
CA ILE A 8 5.35 -30.99 -20.90
C ILE A 8 5.50 -31.14 -19.37
N THR A 9 6.37 -32.05 -18.93
CA THR A 9 6.62 -32.27 -17.49
C THR A 9 7.27 -31.03 -16.84
N ASN A 10 8.11 -30.29 -17.57
CA ASN A 10 8.74 -29.08 -17.06
C ASN A 10 7.73 -27.93 -16.92
N GLU A 11 6.90 -27.71 -17.95
CA GLU A 11 5.87 -26.68 -17.94
C GLU A 11 4.85 -26.89 -16.82
N ILE A 12 4.42 -28.14 -16.59
CA ILE A 12 3.50 -28.47 -15.47
C ILE A 12 4.15 -28.12 -14.13
N LYS A 13 5.42 -28.49 -13.92
CA LYS A 13 6.15 -28.17 -12.68
C LYS A 13 6.33 -26.66 -12.50
N LYS A 14 6.61 -25.94 -13.58
CA LYS A 14 6.75 -24.48 -13.56
C LYS A 14 5.45 -23.81 -13.12
N THR A 15 4.32 -24.25 -13.68
CA THR A 15 2.99 -23.76 -13.29
C THR A 15 2.69 -24.06 -11.83
N ASP A 16 2.95 -25.28 -11.36
CA ASP A 16 2.70 -25.66 -9.96
C ASP A 16 3.49 -24.79 -8.98
N VAL A 17 4.79 -24.57 -9.25
CA VAL A 17 5.64 -23.69 -8.44
C VAL A 17 5.12 -22.25 -8.46
N ALA A 18 4.72 -21.71 -9.61
CA ALA A 18 4.17 -20.36 -9.69
C ALA A 18 2.87 -20.23 -8.89
N LEU A 19 2.00 -21.25 -8.90
CA LEU A 19 0.76 -21.25 -8.12
C LEU A 19 1.03 -21.36 -6.61
N GLN A 20 1.95 -22.21 -6.18
CA GLN A 20 2.34 -22.28 -4.77
C GLN A 20 2.96 -20.97 -4.26
N LEU A 21 3.80 -20.33 -5.09
CA LEU A 21 4.33 -19.00 -4.77
C LEU A 21 3.19 -17.97 -4.68
N PHE A 22 2.22 -18.01 -5.59
CA PHE A 22 1.05 -17.14 -5.53
C PHE A 22 0.28 -17.28 -4.21
N GLU A 23 0.03 -18.51 -3.76
CA GLU A 23 -0.63 -18.77 -2.48
C GLU A 23 0.21 -18.27 -1.29
N ALA A 24 1.53 -18.52 -1.31
CA ALA A 24 2.43 -18.05 -0.26
C ALA A 24 2.47 -16.51 -0.17
N TYR A 25 2.60 -15.81 -1.30
CA TYR A 25 2.56 -14.34 -1.32
C TYR A 25 1.21 -13.80 -0.85
N SER A 26 0.10 -14.43 -1.29
CA SER A 26 -1.25 -14.06 -0.85
C SER A 26 -1.40 -14.21 0.67
N ALA A 27 -0.87 -15.29 1.25
CA ALA A 27 -0.86 -15.49 2.70
C ALA A 27 0.06 -14.50 3.43
N MET A 28 1.22 -14.16 2.86
CA MET A 28 2.14 -13.17 3.45
C MET A 28 1.57 -11.75 3.43
N SER A 29 0.61 -11.44 2.54
CA SER A 29 0.02 -10.11 2.44
C SER A 29 -0.67 -9.64 3.73
N CYS A 30 -1.15 -10.56 4.56
CA CYS A 30 -1.78 -10.26 5.84
C CYS A 30 -0.78 -10.21 7.03
N CYS A 31 0.51 -10.42 6.77
CA CYS A 31 1.55 -10.38 7.78
C CYS A 31 2.17 -8.97 7.89
N PHE A 32 2.64 -8.62 9.08
CA PHE A 32 3.46 -7.43 9.25
C PHE A 32 4.87 -7.68 8.67
N ILE A 33 5.20 -6.95 7.60
CA ILE A 33 6.50 -7.00 6.92
C ILE A 33 7.11 -5.61 6.94
N ASN A 34 8.32 -5.49 7.47
CA ASN A 34 9.03 -4.22 7.53
C ASN A 34 9.44 -3.72 6.13
N ASP A 35 9.66 -2.41 6.01
CA ASP A 35 9.89 -1.76 4.73
C ASP A 35 11.16 -2.24 4.00
N GLN A 36 12.22 -2.56 4.75
CA GLN A 36 13.45 -3.10 4.17
C GLN A 36 13.17 -4.44 3.48
N LEU A 37 12.49 -5.37 4.17
CA LEU A 37 12.16 -6.68 3.63
C LEU A 37 11.17 -6.59 2.46
N VAL A 38 10.25 -5.61 2.51
CA VAL A 38 9.37 -5.31 1.38
C VAL A 38 10.18 -4.90 0.15
N GLN A 39 11.17 -4.03 0.33
CA GLN A 39 12.00 -3.49 -0.76
C GLN A 39 12.98 -4.53 -1.32
N GLU A 40 13.64 -5.30 -0.45
CA GLU A 40 14.71 -6.22 -0.84
C GLU A 40 14.22 -7.58 -1.33
N ALA A 41 13.07 -8.06 -0.83
CA ALA A 41 12.58 -9.41 -1.13
C ALA A 41 11.17 -9.42 -1.73
N MET A 42 10.19 -8.80 -1.07
CA MET A 42 8.79 -8.95 -1.50
C MET A 42 8.53 -8.35 -2.87
N LEU A 43 8.92 -7.09 -3.11
CA LEU A 43 8.65 -6.43 -4.38
C LEU A 43 9.37 -7.09 -5.57
N PRO A 44 10.68 -7.42 -5.50
CA PRO A 44 11.33 -8.20 -6.55
C PRO A 44 10.62 -9.53 -6.81
N GLY A 45 10.31 -10.28 -5.75
CA GLY A 45 9.66 -11.59 -5.87
C GLY A 45 8.27 -11.51 -6.51
N LEU A 46 7.44 -10.56 -6.09
CA LEU A 46 6.13 -10.30 -6.69
C LEU A 46 6.24 -9.92 -8.17
N ARG A 47 7.24 -9.12 -8.56
CA ARG A 47 7.45 -8.73 -9.97
C ARG A 47 7.82 -9.91 -10.85
N TYR A 48 8.72 -10.79 -10.37
CA TYR A 48 9.06 -12.02 -11.10
C TYR A 48 7.86 -12.95 -11.20
N LEU A 49 7.14 -13.17 -10.10
CA LEU A 49 5.97 -14.03 -10.09
C LEU A 49 4.86 -13.50 -11.02
N ARG A 50 4.62 -12.18 -11.04
CA ARG A 50 3.66 -11.56 -11.96
C ARG A 50 3.99 -11.85 -13.43
N GLN A 51 5.28 -11.81 -13.80
CA GLN A 51 5.73 -12.13 -15.16
C GLN A 51 5.52 -13.60 -15.52
N ASP A 52 5.72 -14.52 -14.56
CA ASP A 52 5.41 -15.93 -14.79
C ASP A 52 3.90 -16.14 -14.92
N LEU A 53 3.10 -15.54 -14.03
CA LEU A 53 1.64 -15.66 -14.06
C LEU A 53 1.01 -15.03 -15.31
N SER A 54 1.60 -13.99 -15.91
CA SER A 54 1.06 -13.40 -17.14
C SER A 54 1.02 -14.41 -18.30
N GLN A 55 1.89 -15.42 -18.29
CA GLN A 55 1.94 -16.48 -19.30
C GLN A 55 1.20 -17.74 -18.85
N LEU A 56 1.23 -18.05 -17.55
CA LEU A 56 0.75 -19.33 -17.00
C LEU A 56 -0.68 -19.28 -16.46
N ALA A 57 -1.08 -18.15 -15.86
CA ALA A 57 -2.39 -17.98 -15.21
C ALA A 57 -2.76 -16.47 -15.14
N PRO A 58 -3.14 -15.87 -16.28
CA PRO A 58 -3.35 -14.42 -16.39
C PRO A 58 -4.45 -13.90 -15.46
N GLU A 59 -5.42 -14.74 -15.08
CA GLU A 59 -6.45 -14.39 -14.10
C GLU A 59 -5.89 -14.05 -12.70
N ARG A 60 -4.69 -14.55 -12.37
CA ARG A 60 -4.01 -14.33 -11.08
C ARG A 60 -3.02 -13.18 -11.12
N GLU A 61 -2.67 -12.71 -12.31
CA GLU A 61 -1.71 -11.61 -12.53
C GLU A 61 -2.21 -10.29 -11.94
N GLU A 62 -3.52 -10.02 -12.03
CA GLU A 62 -4.13 -8.79 -11.52
C GLU A 62 -3.98 -8.64 -10.00
N VAL A 63 -4.10 -9.76 -9.28
CA VAL A 63 -3.90 -9.80 -7.82
C VAL A 63 -2.45 -9.42 -7.49
N MET A 64 -1.48 -10.00 -8.18
CA MET A 64 -0.05 -9.68 -7.99
C MET A 64 0.25 -8.21 -8.35
N SER A 65 -0.34 -7.70 -9.43
CA SER A 65 -0.26 -6.29 -9.81
C SER A 65 -0.79 -5.37 -8.72
N SER A 66 -1.89 -5.74 -8.08
CA SER A 66 -2.48 -4.97 -6.98
C SER A 66 -1.60 -4.98 -5.73
N MET A 67 -1.06 -6.15 -5.36
CA MET A 67 -0.12 -6.28 -4.24
C MET A 67 1.15 -5.43 -4.45
N ILE A 68 1.71 -5.43 -5.66
CA ILE A 68 2.88 -4.59 -5.98
C ILE A 68 2.57 -3.12 -5.74
N LYS A 69 1.45 -2.62 -6.27
CA LYS A 69 1.03 -1.22 -6.10
C LYS A 69 0.84 -0.86 -4.63
N GLU A 70 0.23 -1.75 -3.84
CA GLU A 70 0.02 -1.53 -2.41
C GLU A 70 1.35 -1.42 -1.65
N TYR A 71 2.29 -2.35 -1.89
CA TYR A 71 3.60 -2.30 -1.26
C TYR A 71 4.43 -1.08 -1.70
N GLU A 72 4.35 -0.67 -2.97
CA GLU A 72 5.01 0.55 -3.45
C GLU A 72 4.43 1.81 -2.78
N ALA A 73 3.11 1.91 -2.68
CA ALA A 73 2.44 3.02 -2.00
C ALA A 73 2.79 3.06 -0.50
N LYS A 74 2.85 1.88 0.15
CA LYS A 74 3.26 1.77 1.55
C LYS A 74 4.68 2.31 1.77
N LEU A 75 5.64 1.92 0.92
CA LEU A 75 7.02 2.40 1.01
C LEU A 75 7.14 3.91 0.76
N ASP A 76 6.33 4.47 -0.14
CA ASP A 76 6.31 5.92 -0.39
C ASP A 76 5.78 6.69 0.82
N ALA A 77 4.70 6.21 1.44
CA ALA A 77 4.12 6.79 2.65
C ALA A 77 5.12 6.82 3.82
N SER A 78 5.86 5.72 4.05
CA SER A 78 6.90 5.67 5.09
C SER A 78 8.02 6.68 4.84
N LYS A 79 8.46 6.82 3.58
CA LYS A 79 9.51 7.80 3.20
C LYS A 79 9.06 9.24 3.36
N SER A 80 7.76 9.51 3.21
CA SER A 80 7.17 10.84 3.41
C SER A 80 7.16 11.23 4.90
N LEU A 81 6.87 10.27 5.78
CA LEU A 81 6.95 10.46 7.24
C LEU A 81 8.39 10.76 7.69
N GLU A 82 9.37 10.00 7.19
CA GLU A 82 10.80 10.17 7.51
C GLU A 82 11.40 11.46 6.94
N ARG A 83 10.77 12.06 5.91
CA ARG A 83 11.14 13.38 5.39
C ARG A 83 10.52 14.54 6.16
N SER A 84 9.67 14.25 7.14
CA SER A 84 9.04 15.23 8.02
C SER A 84 9.62 15.28 9.44
N PRO A 85 10.96 15.41 9.64
CA PRO A 85 11.50 16.04 10.83
C PRO A 85 11.99 17.44 10.45
N SER A 86 11.34 18.47 11.02
CA SER A 86 11.81 19.86 11.04
C SER A 86 11.63 20.70 9.76
N GLN A 87 10.40 21.15 9.48
CA GLN A 87 10.21 22.48 8.90
C GLN A 87 9.56 23.41 9.93
N SER A 88 10.36 23.80 10.91
CA SER A 88 10.12 24.99 11.70
C SER A 88 10.61 26.23 10.94
N VAL A 89 9.64 27.07 10.55
CA VAL A 89 9.65 28.54 10.38
C VAL A 89 10.60 29.20 9.38
N SER A 90 10.01 29.91 8.40
CA SER A 90 10.34 31.29 8.00
C SER A 90 9.27 31.85 7.06
N PRO A 91 8.50 32.90 7.41
CA PRO A 91 7.68 33.62 6.45
C PRO A 91 8.55 34.65 5.71
N THR A 92 8.88 34.38 4.45
CA THR A 92 9.51 35.37 3.55
C THR A 92 8.42 36.11 2.79
N PRO A 93 8.36 37.46 2.81
CA PRO A 93 7.37 38.20 2.05
C PRO A 93 7.89 38.46 0.63
N GLY A 94 7.22 37.91 -0.40
CA GLY A 94 7.28 38.45 -1.76
C GLY A 94 7.46 37.45 -2.91
N GLY A 95 6.44 37.39 -3.78
CA GLY A 95 6.48 36.85 -5.16
C GLY A 95 6.04 35.39 -5.28
N ASN A 96 4.76 35.07 -5.53
CA ASN A 96 3.95 35.14 -6.76
C ASN A 96 3.87 33.79 -7.54
N ALA A 97 2.61 33.33 -7.72
CA ALA A 97 2.13 32.12 -8.43
C ALA A 97 2.41 30.78 -7.71
N GLU A 98 1.45 29.96 -7.25
CA GLU A 98 0.15 29.59 -7.82
C GLU A 98 -0.87 29.25 -6.70
N ASP A 99 -1.86 30.11 -6.51
CA ASP A 99 -3.00 29.91 -5.60
C ASP A 99 -4.14 29.19 -6.32
N VAL A 100 -4.16 27.85 -6.34
CA VAL A 100 -5.41 27.09 -6.53
C VAL A 100 -5.32 25.71 -5.87
N ARG A 101 -5.45 25.64 -4.53
CA ARG A 101 -6.05 24.47 -3.85
C ARG A 101 -6.41 24.64 -2.37
N ALA A 102 -6.61 25.87 -1.89
CA ALA A 102 -7.20 26.13 -0.57
C ALA A 102 -8.66 26.61 -0.69
N ARG A 103 -9.52 25.85 -1.38
CA ARG A 103 -10.94 26.20 -1.55
C ARG A 103 -11.90 24.99 -1.64
N VAL A 104 -11.86 24.10 -0.65
CA VAL A 104 -12.92 23.10 -0.33
C VAL A 104 -12.69 22.75 1.16
N MET A 105 -13.48 23.06 2.19
CA MET A 105 -14.84 23.56 2.39
C MET A 105 -14.81 24.55 3.58
N SER A 106 -14.85 25.86 3.30
CA SER A 106 -15.35 26.82 4.29
C SER A 106 -16.83 27.02 3.97
N LYS A 107 -17.70 26.31 4.72
CA LYS A 107 -19.15 26.53 4.87
C LYS A 107 -19.81 25.35 5.63
N ILE A 108 -19.48 25.17 6.91
CA ILE A 108 -20.47 24.73 7.91
C ILE A 108 -20.49 25.80 8.99
N LYS A 109 -21.38 26.74 8.68
CA LYS A 109 -22.05 27.71 9.55
C LYS A 109 -22.10 27.26 11.01
N ASP A 110 -21.65 28.16 11.89
CA ASP A 110 -22.09 28.32 13.26
C ASP A 110 -23.50 27.78 13.53
N THR A 111 -23.58 26.64 14.19
CA THR A 111 -24.72 26.30 15.03
C THR A 111 -24.21 26.15 16.45
N THR A 112 -24.20 27.29 17.14
CA THR A 112 -24.31 27.35 18.59
C THR A 112 -25.52 26.51 19.03
N SER A 113 -25.25 25.28 19.45
CA SER A 113 -26.19 24.49 20.22
C SER A 113 -25.45 24.12 21.50
N LYS A 114 -25.78 24.85 22.57
CA LYS A 114 -25.47 24.50 23.95
C LYS A 114 -25.85 23.03 24.21
N ALA A 115 -24.89 22.12 24.07
CA ALA A 115 -24.98 20.81 24.69
C ALA A 115 -24.58 20.98 26.17
N HIS A 116 -25.56 21.30 27.00
CA HIS A 116 -25.43 21.34 28.45
C HIS A 116 -25.21 19.92 28.95
N ILE A 117 -23.95 19.54 29.17
CA ILE A 117 -23.56 18.29 29.85
C ILE A 117 -23.50 18.61 31.35
N PRO A 118 -24.48 18.22 32.19
CA PRO A 118 -24.35 18.38 33.63
C PRO A 118 -23.26 17.43 34.16
N ASN A 119 -22.40 17.97 35.02
CA ASN A 119 -21.29 17.29 35.69
C ASN A 119 -21.76 16.01 36.41
N ILE A 120 -21.33 14.84 35.92
CA ILE A 120 -21.62 13.52 36.50
C ILE A 120 -20.73 13.21 37.73
N PHE A 121 -19.90 14.17 38.17
CA PHE A 121 -19.01 14.06 39.34
C PHE A 121 -19.57 14.69 40.62
N MET A 122 -20.88 14.53 40.88
CA MET A 122 -21.40 14.75 42.24
C MET A 122 -21.07 13.50 43.08
N ARG A 123 -19.88 13.50 43.68
CA ARG A 123 -19.46 12.56 44.72
C ARG A 123 -20.38 12.76 45.94
N LYS A 124 -21.17 11.73 46.25
CA LYS A 124 -22.04 11.67 47.43
C LYS A 124 -21.21 11.86 48.71
N LYS A 125 -21.60 12.80 49.56
CA LYS A 125 -21.21 12.86 50.97
C LYS A 125 -22.42 12.53 51.81
#